data_AF-A0A662WRI5-F1
#
_entry.id   AF-A0A662WRI5-F1
#
_cell.length_a   1.000
_cell.length_b   1.000
_cell.length_c   1.000
_cell.angle_alpha   90.00
_cell.angle_beta   90.00
_cell.angle_gamma   90.00
#
_symmetry.space_group_name_H-M   'P 1'
#
loop_
_entity.id
_entity.type
_entity.pdbx_description
1 polymer ?
#
loop_
_entity_poly.entity_id
_entity_poly.type
_entity_poly.pdbx_seq_one_letter_code
_entity_poly.pdbx_strand_id
1 'polypeptide(L)'
;MIANPGLKAYRYDPYPKVLTIEKYDLPQMMKIRRAAIDQSKSAKKFGIVLGTLGRQGNPTVLDRVKKLLGESGKEYFVLLLSELFPDKPLLSPYEAEVCLGQAQWTEGSYPMDFYAKGSGAWTNYHEAQKQQPSEVPV
;
A
#
# COMPACT_ATOMS: atom_id res chain seq x y z
N MET A 1 -15.46 -9.98 -1.33
CA MET A 1 -14.77 -8.76 -0.84
C MET A 1 -13.27 -9.01 -0.83
N ILE A 2 -12.42 -7.97 -0.89
CA ILE A 2 -10.95 -8.17 -0.99
C ILE A 2 -10.37 -8.76 0.30
N ALA A 3 -10.63 -8.14 1.46
CA ALA A 3 -10.08 -8.57 2.75
C ALA A 3 -10.66 -9.91 3.25
N ASN A 4 -11.90 -10.23 2.85
CA ASN A 4 -12.59 -11.47 3.22
C ASN A 4 -13.15 -12.14 1.95
N PRO A 5 -12.31 -12.90 1.22
CA PRO A 5 -12.69 -13.53 -0.05
C PRO A 5 -13.81 -14.56 0.07
N GLY A 6 -13.73 -15.41 1.10
CA GLY A 6 -14.61 -16.56 1.29
C GLY A 6 -15.94 -16.22 1.96
N LEU A 7 -16.09 -15.00 2.48
CA LEU A 7 -17.31 -14.57 3.15
C LEU A 7 -18.35 -14.11 2.12
N LYS A 8 -19.55 -14.70 2.17
CA LYS A 8 -20.69 -14.21 1.40
C LYS A 8 -21.13 -12.86 1.97
N ALA A 9 -20.91 -11.80 1.19
CA ALA A 9 -21.37 -10.45 1.53
C ALA A 9 -22.67 -10.16 0.80
N TYR A 10 -23.65 -9.63 1.53
CA TYR A 10 -24.92 -9.16 0.97
C TYR A 10 -24.97 -7.64 1.07
N ARG A 11 -25.36 -6.97 -0.02
CA ARG A 11 -25.61 -5.53 -0.05
C ARG A 11 -27.10 -5.30 -0.23
N TYR A 12 -27.70 -4.63 0.74
CA TYR A 12 -29.07 -4.14 0.64
C TYR A 12 -29.04 -2.68 0.17
N ASP A 13 -29.76 -2.40 -0.91
CA ASP A 13 -29.98 -1.03 -1.38
C ASP A 13 -31.36 -0.54 -0.88
N PRO A 14 -31.41 0.47 0.02
CA PRO A 14 -32.66 0.91 0.63
C PRO A 14 -33.60 1.65 -0.34
N TYR A 15 -33.11 2.15 -1.47
CA TYR A 15 -33.93 2.91 -2.43
C TYR A 15 -34.78 1.99 -3.31
N PRO A 16 -34.23 1.03 -4.06
CA PRO A 16 -35.01 0.06 -4.81
C PRO A 16 -35.45 -1.14 -3.94
N LYS A 17 -35.01 -1.22 -2.68
CA LYS A 17 -35.25 -2.35 -1.75
C LYS A 17 -34.73 -3.70 -2.29
N VAL A 18 -33.58 -3.67 -2.96
CA VAL A 18 -32.99 -4.86 -3.58
C VAL A 18 -31.85 -5.39 -2.71
N LEU A 19 -31.85 -6.70 -2.48
CA LEU A 19 -30.75 -7.42 -1.85
C LEU A 19 -29.89 -8.07 -2.94
N THR A 20 -28.60 -7.77 -2.96
CA THR A 20 -27.62 -8.31 -3.92
C THR A 20 -26.50 -9.06 -3.19
N ILE A 21 -25.85 -9.98 -3.89
CA ILE A 21 -24.65 -10.67 -3.40
C ILE A 21 -23.43 -9.98 -3.99
N GLU A 22 -22.58 -9.45 -3.13
CA GLU A 22 -21.35 -8.78 -3.53
C GLU A 22 -20.24 -9.80 -3.78
N LYS A 23 -19.76 -9.86 -5.02
CA LYS A 23 -18.61 -10.69 -5.43
C LYS A 23 -17.50 -9.77 -5.92
N TYR A 24 -16.26 -10.16 -5.63
CA TYR A 24 -15.10 -9.44 -6.10
C TYR A 24 -14.19 -10.40 -6.85
N ASP A 25 -13.79 -10.05 -8.07
CA ASP A 25 -12.89 -10.86 -8.89
C ASP A 25 -11.43 -10.67 -8.42
N LEU A 26 -11.07 -11.44 -7.39
CA LEU A 26 -9.73 -11.46 -6.84
C LEU A 26 -8.68 -11.92 -7.85
N PRO A 27 -8.88 -13.01 -8.61
CA PRO A 27 -7.92 -13.42 -9.64
C PRO A 27 -7.61 -12.31 -10.64
N GLN A 28 -8.63 -11.61 -11.15
CA GLN A 28 -8.44 -10.52 -12.08
C GLN A 28 -7.68 -9.35 -11.44
N MET A 29 -8.09 -8.93 -10.23
CA MET A 29 -7.39 -7.87 -9.50
C MET A 29 -5.91 -8.23 -9.31
N MET A 30 -5.61 -9.42 -8.79
CA MET A 30 -4.24 -9.87 -8.54
C MET A 30 -3.39 -9.86 -9.81
N LYS A 31 -3.96 -10.29 -10.95
CA LYS A 31 -3.28 -10.24 -12.25
C LYS A 31 -2.93 -8.82 -12.67
N ILE A 32 -3.87 -7.87 -12.55
CA ILE A 32 -3.66 -6.46 -12.89
C ILE A 32 -2.58 -5.84 -12.00
N ARG A 33 -2.67 -6.05 -10.68
CA ARG A 33 -1.71 -5.51 -9.71
C ARG A 33 -0.31 -6.11 -9.91
N ARG A 34 -0.23 -7.41 -10.19
CA ARG A 34 1.04 -8.07 -10.50
C ARG A 34 1.69 -7.51 -11.76
N ALA A 35 0.91 -7.30 -12.83
CA ALA A 35 1.41 -6.69 -14.06
C ALA A 35 1.96 -5.27 -13.81
N ALA A 36 1.28 -4.47 -12.98
CA ALA A 36 1.76 -3.14 -12.60
C ALA A 36 3.10 -3.19 -11.85
N ILE A 37 3.25 -4.12 -10.89
CA ILE A 37 4.52 -4.33 -10.17
C ILE A 37 5.64 -4.72 -11.15
N ASP A 38 5.37 -5.69 -12.03
CA ASP A 38 6.37 -6.19 -12.96
C ASP A 38 6.81 -5.11 -13.96
N GLN A 39 5.88 -4.24 -14.40
CA GLN A 39 6.20 -3.07 -15.23
C GLN A 39 7.06 -2.05 -14.48
N SER A 40 6.84 -1.85 -13.17
CA SER A 40 7.56 -0.86 -12.37
C SER A 40 8.99 -1.28 -11.98
N LYS A 41 9.33 -2.57 -12.01
CA LYS A 41 10.67 -3.06 -11.61
C LYS A 41 11.82 -2.42 -12.40
N SER A 42 11.62 -2.18 -13.70
CA SER A 42 12.61 -1.55 -14.58
C SER A 42 12.69 -0.02 -14.45
N ALA A 43 11.79 0.61 -13.69
CA ALA A 43 11.76 2.06 -13.56
C ALA A 43 13.02 2.57 -12.82
N LYS A 44 13.58 3.69 -13.30
CA LYS A 44 14.74 4.35 -12.67
C LYS A 44 14.34 5.47 -11.71
N LYS A 45 13.20 6.11 -11.99
CA LYS A 45 12.66 7.22 -11.20
C LYS A 45 11.26 6.89 -10.70
N PHE A 46 10.98 7.21 -9.45
CA PHE A 46 9.67 7.00 -8.81
C PHE A 46 9.09 8.33 -8.32
N GLY A 47 7.78 8.51 -8.50
CA GLY A 47 7.04 9.59 -7.84
C GLY A 47 6.34 9.03 -6.61
N ILE A 48 6.59 9.61 -5.44
CA ILE A 48 5.89 9.24 -4.20
C ILE A 48 4.77 10.26 -4.00
N VAL A 49 3.53 9.80 -3.95
CA VAL A 49 2.38 10.68 -3.71
C VAL A 49 1.94 10.58 -2.26
N LEU A 50 1.89 11.72 -1.57
CA LEU A 50 1.32 11.82 -0.23
C LEU A 50 0.02 12.63 -0.32
N GLY A 51 -1.09 11.97 0.06
CA GLY A 51 -2.40 12.62 0.17
C GLY A 51 -2.41 13.66 1.30
N THR A 52 -2.77 14.90 1.00
CA THR A 52 -2.87 16.01 1.97
C THR A 52 -4.28 16.22 2.51
N LEU A 53 -5.29 15.56 1.96
CA LEU A 53 -6.67 15.70 2.40
C LEU A 53 -6.98 14.79 3.60
N GLY A 54 -7.38 15.40 4.72
CA GLY A 54 -7.78 14.69 5.94
C GLY A 54 -6.65 13.84 6.55
N ARG A 55 -6.98 12.66 7.07
CA ARG A 55 -6.04 11.70 7.69
C ARG A 55 -5.56 10.63 6.71
N GLN A 56 -5.38 10.97 5.43
CA GLN A 56 -4.97 10.02 4.38
C GLN A 56 -3.45 9.86 4.28
N GLY A 57 -2.68 10.91 4.58
CA GLY A 57 -1.22 10.87 4.55
C GLY A 57 -0.61 10.28 5.82
N ASN A 58 0.38 9.40 5.65
CA ASN A 58 1.21 8.91 6.75
C ASN A 58 2.70 9.27 6.50
N PRO A 59 3.26 10.26 7.23
CA PRO A 59 4.67 10.65 7.10
C PRO A 59 5.65 9.50 7.37
N THR A 60 5.33 8.59 8.30
CA THR A 60 6.20 7.45 8.63
C THR A 60 6.33 6.49 7.45
N VAL A 61 5.20 6.19 6.78
CA VAL A 61 5.20 5.36 5.56
C VAL A 61 5.93 6.07 4.43
N LEU A 62 5.76 7.39 4.28
CA LEU A 62 6.51 8.19 3.31
C LEU A 62 8.02 8.06 3.53
N ASP A 63 8.50 8.27 4.75
CA ASP A 63 9.94 8.20 5.05
C ASP A 63 10.49 6.79 4.86
N ARG A 64 9.69 5.75 5.14
CA ARG A 64 10.05 4.36 4.81
C ARG A 64 10.22 4.17 3.30
N VAL A 65 9.26 4.59 2.49
CA VAL A 65 9.34 4.44 1.02
C VAL A 65 10.52 5.23 0.44
N LYS A 66 10.78 6.45 0.94
CA LYS A 66 11.99 7.23 0.57
C LYS A 66 13.27 6.45 0.87
N LYS A 67 13.38 5.86 2.07
CA LYS A 67 14.54 5.07 2.48
C LYS A 67 14.73 3.87 1.55
N LEU A 68 13.66 3.13 1.26
CA LEU A 68 13.71 1.97 0.36
C LEU A 68 14.17 2.33 -1.05
N LEU A 69 13.67 3.43 -1.61
CA LEU A 69 14.07 3.90 -2.93
C LEU A 69 15.54 4.35 -2.94
N GLY A 70 15.98 5.04 -1.89
CA GLY A 70 17.38 5.44 -1.70
C GLY A 70 18.34 4.24 -1.61
N GLU A 71 18.01 3.24 -0.78
CA GLU A 71 18.78 2.00 -0.65
C GLU A 71 18.82 1.18 -1.95
N SER A 72 17.77 1.27 -2.75
CA SER A 72 17.68 0.62 -4.06
C SER A 72 18.34 1.42 -5.20
N GLY A 73 18.96 2.56 -4.89
CA GLY A 73 19.61 3.44 -5.86
C GLY A 73 18.65 4.06 -6.89
N LYS A 74 17.36 4.19 -6.55
CA LYS A 74 16.33 4.78 -7.42
C LYS A 74 16.19 6.26 -7.13
N GLU A 75 16.12 7.06 -8.18
CA GLU A 75 15.78 8.49 -8.02
C GLU A 75 14.30 8.62 -7.65
N TYR A 76 13.96 9.61 -6.82
CA TYR A 76 12.56 9.86 -6.49
C TYR A 76 12.26 11.33 -6.23
N PHE A 77 10.99 11.69 -6.36
CA PHE A 77 10.45 12.97 -5.93
C PHE A 77 9.14 12.76 -5.16
N VAL A 78 8.79 13.72 -4.30
CA VAL A 78 7.56 13.67 -3.50
C VAL A 78 6.56 14.68 -4.06
N LEU A 79 5.34 14.23 -4.29
CA LEU A 79 4.22 15.06 -4.72
C LEU A 79 3.15 15.06 -3.62
N LEU A 80 2.73 16.26 -3.21
CA LEU A 80 1.65 16.46 -2.24
C LEU A 80 0.37 16.80 -3.00
N LEU A 81 -0.68 16.00 -2.86
CA LEU A 81 -1.96 16.21 -3.55
C LEU A 81 -3.14 16.03 -2.59
N SER A 82 -4.15 16.88 -2.69
CA SER A 82 -5.39 16.72 -1.91
C SER A 82 -6.26 15.57 -2.46
N GLU A 83 -6.28 15.39 -3.78
CA GLU A 83 -7.05 14.34 -4.44
C GLU A 83 -6.18 13.66 -5.51
N LEU A 84 -6.39 12.35 -5.69
CA LEU A 84 -5.62 11.54 -6.61
C LEU A 84 -6.48 11.04 -7.76
N PHE A 85 -6.09 11.39 -8.98
CA PHE A 85 -6.69 10.89 -10.22
C PHE A 85 -5.59 10.27 -11.08
N PRO A 86 -5.28 8.97 -10.89
CA PRO A 86 -4.18 8.34 -11.58
C PRO A 86 -4.62 7.81 -12.96
N ASP A 87 -4.10 8.41 -14.03
CA ASP A 87 -4.16 7.83 -15.39
C ASP A 87 -3.11 6.74 -15.62
N LYS A 88 -2.16 6.61 -14.69
CA LYS A 88 -1.01 5.69 -14.74
C LYS A 88 -1.05 4.69 -13.58
N PRO A 89 -0.44 3.50 -13.74
CA PRO A 89 -0.42 2.48 -12.69
C PRO A 89 0.22 3.02 -11.41
N LEU A 90 -0.53 2.93 -10.31
CA LEU A 90 -0.13 3.35 -8.98
C LEU A 90 0.11 2.11 -8.11
N LEU A 91 1.30 2.05 -7.52
CA LEU A 91 1.65 1.02 -6.54
C LEU A 91 1.24 1.47 -5.14
N SER A 92 0.71 0.54 -4.36
CA SER A 92 0.58 0.71 -2.90
C SER A 92 1.96 0.57 -2.22
N PRO A 93 2.11 1.01 -0.95
CA PRO A 93 3.36 0.80 -0.21
C PRO A 93 3.82 -0.66 -0.15
N TYR A 94 2.90 -1.61 0.05
CA TYR A 94 3.20 -3.05 0.00
C TYR A 94 3.79 -3.46 -1.35
N GLU A 95 3.15 -3.03 -2.44
CA GLU A 95 3.58 -3.39 -3.78
C GLU A 95 4.89 -2.72 -4.18
N ALA A 96 5.17 -1.54 -3.64
CA ALA A 96 6.48 -0.91 -3.77
C ALA A 96 7.56 -1.75 -3.06
N GLU A 97 7.30 -2.28 -1.86
CA GLU A 97 8.23 -3.20 -1.20
C GLU A 97 8.45 -4.49 -2.02
N VAL A 98 7.39 -5.06 -2.59
CA VAL A 98 7.49 -6.22 -3.49
C VAL A 98 8.28 -5.87 -4.76
N CYS A 99 8.02 -4.72 -5.36
CA CYS A 99 8.70 -4.23 -6.55
C CYS A 99 10.21 -4.05 -6.32
N LEU A 100 10.59 -3.56 -5.13
CA LEU A 100 11.98 -3.34 -4.73
C LEU A 100 12.65 -4.57 -4.08
N GLY A 101 11.95 -5.71 -4.04
CA GLY A 101 12.49 -6.98 -3.54
C GLY A 101 12.60 -7.09 -2.01
N GLN A 102 11.93 -6.21 -1.27
CA GLN A 102 11.93 -6.18 0.20
C GLN A 102 10.81 -7.02 0.81
N ALA A 103 9.78 -7.34 0.02
CA ALA A 103 8.68 -8.21 0.39
C ALA A 103 8.41 -9.26 -0.71
N GLN A 104 7.86 -10.40 -0.32
CA GLN A 104 7.43 -11.43 -1.25
C GLN A 104 5.97 -11.25 -1.64
N TRP A 105 5.67 -11.44 -2.93
CA TRP A 105 4.29 -11.51 -3.41
C TRP A 105 3.65 -12.84 -2.99
N THR A 106 2.50 -12.77 -2.31
CA THR A 106 1.76 -13.97 -1.88
C THR A 106 0.58 -14.22 -2.82
N GLU A 107 0.59 -15.34 -3.53
CA GLU A 107 -0.56 -15.73 -4.35
C GLU A 107 -1.75 -16.13 -3.46
N GLY A 108 -2.96 -15.71 -3.84
CA GLY A 108 -4.19 -16.03 -3.13
C GLY A 108 -4.50 -15.18 -1.89
N SER A 109 -3.57 -14.33 -1.43
CA SER A 109 -3.81 -13.39 -0.32
C SER A 109 -3.23 -12.02 -0.64
N TYR A 110 -4.10 -11.00 -0.70
CA TYR A 110 -3.68 -9.61 -0.87
C TYR A 110 -3.79 -8.88 0.48
N PRO A 111 -2.67 -8.41 1.06
CA PRO A 111 -2.69 -7.80 2.38
C PRO A 111 -3.50 -6.49 2.35
N MET A 112 -4.59 -6.48 3.11
CA MET A 112 -5.43 -5.30 3.37
C MET A 112 -5.23 -4.82 4.81
N ASP A 113 -3.99 -4.89 5.28
CA ASP A 113 -3.57 -4.75 6.67
C ASP A 113 -3.00 -3.36 6.98
N PHE A 114 -3.26 -2.36 6.13
CA PHE A 114 -2.71 -1.01 6.24
C PHE A 114 -2.87 -0.36 7.63
N TYR A 115 -3.91 -0.73 8.38
CA TYR A 115 -4.21 -0.23 9.73
C TYR A 115 -4.02 -1.28 10.84
N ALA A 116 -3.52 -2.47 10.52
CA ALA A 116 -3.22 -3.49 11.51
C ALA A 116 -1.99 -3.09 12.32
N LYS A 117 -2.03 -3.31 13.64
CA LYS A 117 -0.85 -3.17 14.50
C LYS A 117 0.02 -4.42 14.36
N GLY A 118 1.33 -4.23 14.21
CA GLY A 118 2.29 -5.34 14.15
C GLY A 118 2.32 -6.13 12.84
N SER A 119 1.76 -5.58 11.75
CA SER A 119 1.94 -6.17 10.42
C SER A 119 3.20 -5.64 9.72
N GLY A 120 3.35 -5.89 8.41
CA GLY A 120 4.55 -5.59 7.63
C GLY A 120 4.98 -4.12 7.65
N ALA A 121 6.20 -3.87 7.19
CA ALA A 121 6.85 -2.54 7.20
C ALA A 121 6.12 -1.48 6.34
N TRP A 122 5.19 -1.91 5.48
CA TRP A 122 4.33 -1.07 4.66
C TRP A 122 3.07 -0.53 5.36
N THR A 123 2.85 -0.88 6.64
CA THR A 123 1.63 -0.53 7.37
C THR A 123 1.77 0.74 8.22
N ASN A 124 0.64 1.35 8.58
CA ASN A 124 0.61 2.65 9.27
C ASN A 124 1.14 2.60 10.70
N TYR A 125 0.97 1.46 11.37
CA TYR A 125 1.32 1.28 12.79
C TYR A 125 2.50 0.32 12.96
N HIS A 126 3.35 0.18 11.94
CA HIS A 126 4.60 -0.55 12.10
C HIS A 126 5.52 0.24 13.06
N GLU A 127 5.68 -0.27 14.28
CA GLU A 127 6.65 0.26 15.23
C GLU A 127 8.07 -0.10 14.75
N ALA A 128 8.72 0.81 14.04
CA ALA A 128 10.17 0.79 14.01
C ALA A 128 10.64 1.00 15.45
N GLN A 129 11.30 0.01 16.04
CA GLN A 129 11.92 0.12 17.37
C GLN A 129 12.64 1.47 17.44
N LYS A 130 12.08 2.43 18.19
CA LYS A 130 12.78 3.68 18.47
C LYS A 130 14.04 3.27 19.21
N GLN A 131 15.21 3.41 18.57
CA GLN A 131 16.48 3.36 19.28
C GLN A 131 16.37 4.41 20.38
N GLN A 132 16.30 3.96 21.63
CA GLN A 132 16.48 4.85 22.77
C GLN A 132 17.85 5.50 22.58
N PRO A 133 17.95 6.84 22.60
CA PRO A 133 19.26 7.47 22.60
C PRO A 133 20.01 6.93 23.83
N SER A 134 21.17 6.32 23.59
CA SER A 134 22.07 5.88 24.65
C SER A 134 22.30 7.04 25.60
N GLU A 135 22.04 6.83 26.88
CA GLU A 135 22.30 7.81 27.94
C GLU A 135 23.71 8.37 27.77
N VAL A 136 23.79 9.70 27.64
CA VAL A 136 25.07 10.41 27.62
C VAL A 136 25.65 10.28 29.04
N PRO A 137 26.84 9.68 29.23
CA PRO A 137 27.45 9.64 30.55
C PRO A 137 27.79 11.07 30.98
N VAL A 138 27.38 11.41 32.20
CA VAL A 138 27.68 12.68 32.91
C VAL A 138 29.16 12.80 33.20
#